data_AF-A0A1Y4V8C0-F1
#
_entry.id   AF-A0A1Y4V8C0-F1
#
_cell.length_a   1.000
_cell.length_b   1.000
_cell.length_c   1.000
_cell.angle_alpha   90.00
_cell.angle_beta   90.00
_cell.angle_gamma   90.00
#
_symmetry.space_group_name_H-M   'P 1'
#
loop_
_entity.id
_entity.type
_entity.pdbx_description
1 polymer ?
#
loop_
_entity_poly.entity_id
_entity_poly.type
_entity_poly.pdbx_seq_one_letter_code
_entity_poly.pdbx_strand_id
1 'polypeptide(L)'
;MAIEHPFPPLYDKDSRILILGSFPSVKSREQNFFYGHPQNRFWKTVAGVLSEEVPQTIEEKKDFLHRNHIALWDVIHSCDIEGSSDSSIRNVKPNNLSEIFEKASIEAIYCNGAKSYQYYEKYQEKQTGKKAEKLSSTSPANAAFSLERLKENWKVICGPLKAAPEGIGDILLKWYDYNARILPWRSDPTPYHVWISEIMLQQTRVEAVKRYYDRWMEALPDVKSLAEVDDERLMKLWEGLGYYNRARNLKAAAITIMEKYGGELPGNHEQLLSLKGIGEYTAGAIASIAFGLPEPAVDGNVLRVFSRLLAEDGDITRQVVKKKISREVRRVLPKERAGDFNQALMDLGSAVCLPNGEPLCEQCPWESVCQAHKSGRETEFPVKAKKKARKIEEKGIFLIEVEHESDGQTEGSWDILLHKRPAGGLLPDLWEFPNKQGRYTLEKAREQMINWLRGTDYTIEEMASLGEGKHIFSHVEWHMTGYLFRLTKITETERSGSSGTFSEVDTLKKCIMAGFAVEDDSPADSRKELPQIPEESEDWMLVSKKKAKKEYAIPSAFEYYKKQMQE
;
A
#
# COMPACT_ATOMS: atom_id res chain seq x y z
N MET A 1 -44.41 30.20 34.56
CA MET A 1 -45.09 29.19 33.72
C MET A 1 -44.01 28.28 33.19
N ALA A 2 -44.22 26.97 33.27
CA ALA A 2 -43.25 26.00 32.76
C ALA A 2 -43.07 26.21 31.25
N ILE A 3 -41.82 26.30 30.82
CA ILE A 3 -41.45 26.37 29.41
C ILE A 3 -41.18 24.95 28.93
N GLU A 4 -41.82 24.56 27.83
CA GLU A 4 -41.58 23.27 27.17
C GLU A 4 -40.51 23.40 26.08
N HIS A 5 -39.81 22.30 25.82
CA HIS A 5 -38.78 22.22 24.80
C HIS A 5 -39.40 22.39 23.40
N PRO A 6 -38.97 23.37 22.57
CA PRO A 6 -39.75 23.77 21.39
C PRO A 6 -39.48 22.97 20.11
N PHE A 7 -38.41 22.16 20.06
CA PHE A 7 -38.04 21.38 18.89
C PHE A 7 -37.71 19.92 19.23
N PRO A 8 -37.81 18.99 18.25
CA PRO A 8 -37.36 17.62 18.41
C PRO A 8 -35.83 17.55 18.46
N PRO A 9 -35.27 16.38 18.79
CA PRO A 9 -33.83 16.17 18.68
C PRO A 9 -33.32 16.09 17.27
N LEU A 10 -31.99 16.04 17.21
CA LEU A 10 -31.28 15.76 15.99
C LEU A 10 -30.45 14.48 16.15
N TYR A 11 -30.81 13.44 15.40
CA TYR A 11 -30.07 12.18 15.31
C TYR A 11 -30.46 11.44 14.02
N ASP A 12 -29.66 10.45 13.65
CA ASP A 12 -29.97 9.45 12.64
C ASP A 12 -29.55 8.05 13.11
N LYS A 13 -29.77 7.03 12.27
CA LYS A 13 -29.37 5.64 12.59
C LYS A 13 -27.86 5.45 12.74
N ASP A 14 -27.07 6.32 12.12
CA ASP A 14 -25.62 6.22 12.06
C ASP A 14 -24.95 6.99 13.22
N SER A 15 -25.73 7.68 14.04
CA SER A 15 -25.27 8.41 15.21
C SER A 15 -24.61 7.46 16.22
N ARG A 16 -23.44 7.89 16.73
CA ARG A 16 -22.54 7.11 17.60
C ARG A 16 -22.34 7.75 18.96
N ILE A 17 -22.41 9.08 19.04
CA ILE A 17 -22.38 9.77 20.33
C ILE A 17 -23.66 10.59 20.51
N LEU A 18 -24.04 10.81 21.76
CA LEU A 18 -25.10 11.74 22.13
C LEU A 18 -24.51 12.85 22.99
N ILE A 19 -24.62 14.10 22.53
CA ILE A 19 -24.26 15.27 23.34
C ILE A 19 -25.52 15.91 23.91
N LEU A 20 -25.53 16.09 25.23
CA LEU A 20 -26.65 16.58 26.02
C LEU A 20 -26.39 17.99 26.58
N GLY A 21 -27.23 18.94 26.20
CA GLY A 21 -27.37 20.22 26.90
C GLY A 21 -28.31 20.12 28.10
N SER A 22 -28.45 21.21 28.87
CA SER A 22 -29.40 21.28 30.00
C SER A 22 -30.81 21.56 29.49
N PHE A 23 -31.01 22.77 28.94
CA PHE A 23 -32.23 23.25 28.31
C PHE A 23 -31.86 24.35 27.28
N PRO A 24 -32.59 24.49 26.17
CA PRO A 24 -32.26 25.46 25.13
C PRO A 24 -32.35 26.90 25.65
N SER A 25 -31.34 27.71 25.31
CA SER A 25 -31.31 29.15 25.56
C SER A 25 -32.47 29.88 24.87
N VAL A 26 -32.77 31.12 25.29
CA VAL A 26 -33.79 31.97 24.63
C VAL A 26 -33.56 32.03 23.11
N LYS A 27 -32.31 32.26 22.66
CA LYS A 27 -31.97 32.30 21.23
C LYS A 27 -32.14 30.96 20.52
N SER A 28 -31.83 29.85 21.18
CA SER A 28 -32.10 28.51 20.64
C SER A 28 -33.60 28.27 20.44
N ARG A 29 -34.43 28.72 21.38
CA ARG A 29 -35.88 28.61 21.29
C ARG A 29 -36.45 29.47 20.16
N GLU A 30 -35.98 30.71 20.02
CA GLU A 30 -36.36 31.60 18.91
C GLU A 30 -36.00 31.03 17.53
N GLN A 31 -34.81 30.40 17.41
CA GLN A 31 -34.31 29.83 16.16
C GLN A 31 -34.80 28.40 15.90
N ASN A 32 -35.52 27.81 16.86
CA ASN A 32 -35.93 26.41 16.85
C ASN A 32 -34.77 25.42 16.59
N PHE A 33 -33.58 25.71 17.16
CA PHE A 33 -32.38 24.89 16.97
C PHE A 33 -31.35 25.02 18.11
N PHE A 34 -30.46 24.03 18.21
CA PHE A 34 -29.46 23.94 19.28
C PHE A 34 -28.40 25.06 19.22
N TYR A 35 -27.99 25.54 20.40
CA TYR A 35 -26.88 26.47 20.59
C TYR A 35 -26.93 27.76 19.73
N GLY A 36 -28.10 28.41 19.66
CA GLY A 36 -28.36 29.57 18.80
C GLY A 36 -27.80 30.91 19.29
N HIS A 37 -27.28 30.97 20.52
CA HIS A 37 -26.68 32.20 21.04
C HIS A 37 -25.35 32.51 20.33
N PRO A 38 -25.12 33.70 19.76
CA PRO A 38 -23.92 34.00 18.94
C PRO A 38 -22.58 33.84 19.67
N GLN A 39 -22.56 34.05 20.99
CA GLN A 39 -21.37 33.85 21.82
C GLN A 39 -21.19 32.40 22.31
N ASN A 40 -22.14 31.49 22.04
CA ASN A 40 -21.97 30.09 22.39
C ASN A 40 -20.85 29.49 21.52
N ARG A 41 -19.97 28.74 22.15
CA ARG A 41 -18.76 28.20 21.50
C ARG A 41 -18.92 26.77 21.01
N PHE A 42 -20.09 26.15 21.16
CA PHE A 42 -20.33 24.74 20.82
C PHE A 42 -19.83 24.39 19.40
N TRP A 43 -20.34 25.08 18.39
CA TRP A 43 -19.98 24.83 16.99
C TRP A 43 -18.49 25.05 16.72
N LYS A 44 -17.89 26.09 17.32
CA LYS A 44 -16.45 26.37 17.21
C LYS A 44 -15.60 25.29 17.88
N THR A 45 -16.04 24.77 19.03
CA THR A 45 -15.35 23.71 19.77
C THR A 45 -15.40 22.40 19.01
N VAL A 46 -16.59 21.93 18.60
CA VAL A 46 -16.74 20.62 17.95
C VAL A 46 -16.10 20.62 16.56
N ALA A 47 -16.32 21.66 15.75
CA ALA A 47 -15.67 21.79 14.45
C ALA A 47 -14.14 21.87 14.58
N GLY A 48 -13.65 22.62 15.58
CA GLY A 48 -12.24 22.65 15.93
C GLY A 48 -11.68 21.26 16.22
N VAL A 49 -12.25 20.55 17.21
CA VAL A 49 -11.83 19.20 17.60
C VAL A 49 -11.79 18.22 16.43
N LEU A 50 -12.74 18.34 15.49
CA LEU A 50 -12.83 17.50 14.30
C LEU A 50 -12.08 18.07 13.08
N SER A 51 -11.35 19.19 13.22
CA SER A 51 -10.59 19.83 12.13
C SER A 51 -11.45 20.12 10.89
N GLU A 52 -12.64 20.65 11.12
CA GLU A 52 -13.60 21.01 10.08
C GLU A 52 -13.99 22.48 10.16
N GLU A 53 -14.54 23.01 9.07
CA GLU A 53 -15.09 24.35 9.05
C GLU A 53 -16.31 24.46 9.97
N VAL A 54 -16.45 25.63 10.62
CA VAL A 54 -17.58 25.89 11.51
C VAL A 54 -18.85 26.03 10.66
N PRO A 55 -19.89 25.20 10.86
CA PRO A 55 -21.12 25.30 10.09
C PRO A 55 -21.90 26.59 10.47
N GLN A 56 -22.40 27.30 9.46
CA GLN A 56 -23.05 28.60 9.63
C GLN A 56 -24.58 28.45 9.66
N THR A 57 -25.15 27.77 8.67
CA THR A 57 -26.60 27.58 8.52
C THR A 57 -27.13 26.41 9.36
N ILE A 58 -28.46 26.33 9.55
CA ILE A 58 -29.07 25.20 10.28
C ILE A 58 -28.87 23.89 9.49
N GLU A 59 -29.00 23.95 8.17
CA GLU A 59 -28.79 22.83 7.26
C GLU A 59 -27.34 22.34 7.35
N GLU A 60 -26.36 23.24 7.25
CA GLU A 60 -24.94 22.90 7.44
C GLU A 60 -24.67 22.29 8.81
N LYS A 61 -25.32 22.79 9.87
CA LYS A 61 -25.18 22.25 11.23
C LYS A 61 -25.76 20.83 11.34
N LYS A 62 -26.89 20.55 10.69
CA LYS A 62 -27.47 19.21 10.64
C LYS A 62 -26.54 18.26 9.89
N ASP A 63 -26.11 18.65 8.70
CA ASP A 63 -25.20 17.84 7.88
C ASP A 63 -23.87 17.58 8.59
N PHE A 64 -23.32 18.59 9.27
CA PHE A 64 -22.13 18.49 10.11
C PHE A 64 -22.27 17.44 11.21
N LEU A 65 -23.40 17.40 11.91
CA LEU A 65 -23.62 16.45 12.99
C LEU A 65 -23.84 15.03 12.46
N HIS A 66 -24.67 14.88 11.41
CA HIS A 66 -24.94 13.59 10.79
C HIS A 66 -23.68 12.95 10.21
N ARG A 67 -22.89 13.70 9.43
CA ARG A 67 -21.66 13.17 8.81
C ARG A 67 -20.57 12.83 9.82
N ASN A 68 -20.62 13.42 11.01
CA ASN A 68 -19.73 13.13 12.13
C ASN A 68 -20.37 12.20 13.17
N HIS A 69 -21.54 11.58 12.89
CA HIS A 69 -22.19 10.62 13.77
C HIS A 69 -22.55 11.17 15.16
N ILE A 70 -22.95 12.44 15.24
CA ILE A 70 -23.28 13.13 16.49
C ILE A 70 -24.79 13.34 16.61
N ALA A 71 -25.39 12.80 17.66
CA ALA A 71 -26.74 13.15 18.09
C ALA A 71 -26.71 14.34 19.07
N LEU A 72 -27.72 15.21 18.98
CA LEU A 72 -27.96 16.33 19.89
C LEU A 72 -29.33 16.30 20.53
N TRP A 73 -29.35 16.51 21.84
CA TRP A 73 -30.56 16.65 22.64
C TRP A 73 -30.27 17.53 23.90
N ASP A 74 -31.31 17.93 24.63
CA ASP A 74 -31.25 18.53 25.98
C ASP A 74 -31.92 17.67 27.07
N VAL A 75 -31.30 17.51 28.24
CA VAL A 75 -31.81 16.65 29.33
C VAL A 75 -33.25 16.99 29.74
N ILE A 76 -33.62 18.27 29.70
CA ILE A 76 -34.89 18.78 30.23
C ILE A 76 -35.94 18.92 29.12
N HIS A 77 -37.11 18.29 29.31
CA HIS A 77 -38.30 18.47 28.48
C HIS A 77 -39.05 19.75 28.82
N SER A 78 -39.28 20.00 30.11
CA SER A 78 -39.89 21.25 30.57
C SER A 78 -39.45 21.63 31.97
N CYS A 79 -39.42 22.94 32.24
CA CYS A 79 -39.03 23.50 33.54
C CYS A 79 -39.53 24.94 33.71
N ASP A 80 -39.49 25.44 34.93
CA ASP A 80 -39.51 26.88 35.19
C ASP A 80 -38.08 27.41 35.10
N ILE A 81 -37.85 28.44 34.27
CA ILE A 81 -36.53 29.05 34.05
C ILE A 81 -36.68 30.55 33.82
N GLU A 82 -35.77 31.33 34.40
CA GLU A 82 -35.64 32.77 34.15
C GLU A 82 -34.56 33.00 33.07
N GLY A 83 -35.00 33.49 31.90
CA GLY A 83 -34.13 33.71 30.75
C GLY A 83 -33.47 32.43 30.26
N SER A 84 -32.14 32.35 30.42
CA SER A 84 -31.30 31.19 30.06
C SER A 84 -30.38 30.74 31.21
N SER A 85 -30.70 31.12 32.46
CA SER A 85 -29.85 30.83 33.60
C SER A 85 -30.10 29.44 34.18
N ASP A 86 -29.10 28.56 34.09
CA ASP A 86 -29.14 27.22 34.68
C ASP A 86 -29.38 27.22 36.21
N SER A 87 -29.02 28.30 36.93
CA SER A 87 -29.25 28.40 38.38
C SER A 87 -30.72 28.66 38.75
N SER A 88 -31.51 29.17 37.80
CA SER A 88 -32.93 29.46 37.99
C SER A 88 -33.85 28.27 37.71
N ILE A 89 -33.32 27.17 37.14
CA ILE A 89 -34.12 26.01 36.74
C ILE A 89 -34.82 25.36 37.94
N ARG A 90 -36.15 25.22 37.88
CA ARG A 90 -37.00 24.53 38.86
C ARG A 90 -38.03 23.64 38.15
N ASN A 91 -38.70 22.76 38.91
CA ASN A 91 -39.82 21.92 38.42
C ASN A 91 -39.49 21.12 37.13
N VAL A 92 -38.30 20.51 37.11
CA VAL A 92 -37.77 19.79 35.95
C VAL A 92 -38.60 18.54 35.63
N LYS A 93 -39.03 18.43 34.37
CA LYS A 93 -39.44 17.18 33.72
C LYS A 93 -38.39 16.78 32.69
N PRO A 94 -37.79 15.58 32.75
CA PRO A 94 -36.76 15.15 31.81
C PRO A 94 -37.36 14.77 30.45
N ASN A 95 -36.55 14.86 29.39
CA ASN A 95 -36.88 14.30 28.08
C ASN A 95 -36.81 12.76 28.07
N ASN A 96 -37.51 12.14 27.12
CA ASN A 96 -37.41 10.71 26.86
C ASN A 96 -36.28 10.43 25.86
N LEU A 97 -35.19 9.81 26.32
CA LEU A 97 -34.07 9.48 25.44
C LEU A 97 -34.23 8.15 24.70
N SER A 98 -35.23 7.33 25.04
CA SER A 98 -35.42 6.01 24.44
C SER A 98 -35.60 6.09 22.91
N GLU A 99 -36.22 7.16 22.40
CA GLU A 99 -36.40 7.32 20.95
C GLU A 99 -35.08 7.42 20.16
N ILE A 100 -34.01 7.91 20.78
CA ILE A 100 -32.67 7.91 20.17
C ILE A 100 -32.07 6.51 20.27
N PHE A 101 -32.07 5.91 21.47
CA PHE A 101 -31.39 4.63 21.71
C PHE A 101 -32.03 3.46 20.96
N GLU A 102 -33.33 3.53 20.66
CA GLU A 102 -34.03 2.53 19.85
C GLU A 102 -33.66 2.59 18.36
N LYS A 103 -33.20 3.76 17.88
CA LYS A 103 -32.95 3.99 16.44
C LYS A 103 -31.48 4.20 16.09
N ALA A 104 -30.64 4.54 17.06
CA ALA A 104 -29.23 4.85 16.88
C ALA A 104 -28.35 4.04 17.84
N SER A 105 -27.22 3.56 17.35
CA SER A 105 -26.24 2.79 18.15
C SER A 105 -25.32 3.72 18.93
N ILE A 106 -25.85 4.42 19.94
CA ILE A 106 -25.07 5.34 20.77
C ILE A 106 -24.07 4.58 21.65
N GLU A 107 -22.79 4.79 21.38
CA GLU A 107 -21.63 4.22 22.08
C GLU A 107 -21.24 5.04 23.31
N ALA A 108 -21.38 6.37 23.25
CA ALA A 108 -21.01 7.27 24.36
C ALA A 108 -21.97 8.47 24.51
N ILE A 109 -22.09 8.97 25.75
CA ILE A 109 -22.94 10.13 26.09
C ILE A 109 -22.07 11.20 26.74
N TYR A 110 -22.20 12.44 26.28
CA TYR A 110 -21.43 13.58 26.76
C TYR A 110 -22.36 14.70 27.22
N CYS A 111 -22.18 15.20 28.43
CA CYS A 111 -22.96 16.31 28.97
C CYS A 111 -22.19 17.63 28.83
N ASN A 112 -22.76 18.60 28.10
CA ASN A 112 -22.19 19.92 27.91
C ASN A 112 -22.41 20.81 29.16
N GLY A 113 -21.55 20.64 30.16
CA GLY A 113 -21.57 21.39 31.41
C GLY A 113 -22.10 20.60 32.61
N ALA A 114 -21.89 21.16 33.81
CA ALA A 114 -22.22 20.49 35.06
C ALA A 114 -23.73 20.31 35.27
N LYS A 115 -24.56 21.23 34.78
CA LYS A 115 -26.01 21.19 34.99
C LYS A 115 -26.68 20.05 34.23
N SER A 116 -26.34 19.87 32.95
CA SER A 116 -26.84 18.75 32.16
C SER A 116 -26.38 17.42 32.75
N TYR A 117 -25.11 17.32 33.16
CA TYR A 117 -24.58 16.13 33.81
C TYR A 117 -25.34 15.76 35.09
N GLN A 118 -25.53 16.72 36.00
CA GLN A 118 -26.29 16.52 37.25
C GLN A 118 -27.71 16.02 37.00
N TYR A 119 -28.40 16.57 36.00
CA TYR A 119 -29.77 16.15 35.70
C TYR A 119 -29.83 14.82 34.95
N TYR A 120 -28.87 14.52 34.07
CA TYR A 120 -28.79 13.21 33.44
C TYR A 120 -28.59 12.11 34.48
N GLU A 121 -27.62 12.28 35.39
CA GLU A 121 -27.35 11.34 36.48
C GLU A 121 -28.59 11.14 37.38
N LYS A 122 -29.29 12.23 37.70
CA LYS A 122 -30.48 12.20 38.56
C LYS A 122 -31.68 11.50 37.91
N TYR A 123 -31.95 11.78 36.63
CA TYR A 123 -33.23 11.44 36.01
C TYR A 123 -33.15 10.32 34.96
N GLN A 124 -32.03 10.19 34.26
CA GLN A 124 -31.96 9.41 33.01
C GLN A 124 -30.88 8.31 33.02
N GLU A 125 -29.81 8.41 33.82
CA GLU A 125 -28.73 7.40 33.85
C GLU A 125 -29.26 6.00 34.18
N LYS A 126 -30.06 5.85 35.25
CA LYS A 126 -30.63 4.56 35.63
C LYS A 126 -31.58 3.98 34.57
N GLN A 127 -32.32 4.84 33.87
CA GLN A 127 -33.28 4.42 32.84
C GLN A 127 -32.56 3.97 31.56
N THR A 128 -31.48 4.66 31.20
CA THR A 128 -30.71 4.38 29.98
C THR A 128 -29.66 3.29 30.18
N GLY A 129 -29.25 3.01 31.43
CA GLY A 129 -28.21 2.03 31.75
C GLY A 129 -26.81 2.43 31.27
N LYS A 130 -26.62 3.69 30.86
CA LYS A 130 -25.37 4.22 30.31
C LYS A 130 -24.87 5.34 31.21
N LYS A 131 -23.55 5.41 31.43
CA LYS A 131 -22.92 6.57 32.09
C LYS A 131 -22.66 7.65 31.07
N ALA A 132 -22.78 8.91 31.48
CA ALA A 132 -22.33 10.05 30.70
C ALA A 132 -20.96 10.54 31.20
N GLU A 133 -20.22 11.19 30.31
CA GLU A 133 -19.03 11.97 30.66
C GLU A 133 -19.36 13.46 30.71
N LYS A 134 -18.82 14.15 31.72
CA LYS A 134 -19.04 15.60 31.90
C LYS A 134 -17.97 16.39 31.14
N LEU A 135 -18.40 17.17 30.16
CA LEU A 135 -17.55 18.11 29.44
C LEU A 135 -17.67 19.53 29.99
N SER A 136 -16.64 20.34 29.72
CA SER A 136 -16.62 21.76 30.04
C SER A 136 -17.68 22.49 29.22
N SER A 137 -18.45 23.38 29.86
CA SER A 137 -19.57 24.05 29.20
C SER A 137 -19.10 24.98 28.09
N THR A 138 -19.79 24.93 26.95
CA THR A 138 -19.55 25.84 25.81
C THR A 138 -20.35 27.14 25.91
N SER A 139 -21.15 27.30 26.97
CA SER A 139 -21.95 28.49 27.25
C SER A 139 -21.07 29.74 27.38
N PRO A 140 -21.58 30.94 27.02
CA PRO A 140 -20.91 32.21 27.31
C PRO A 140 -20.62 32.41 28.79
N ALA A 141 -21.44 31.83 29.69
CA ALA A 141 -21.24 31.91 31.13
C ALA A 141 -19.92 31.25 31.59
N ASN A 142 -19.35 30.34 30.81
CA ASN A 142 -18.08 29.70 31.09
C ASN A 142 -16.89 30.46 30.46
N ALA A 143 -16.88 31.78 30.54
CA ALA A 143 -15.91 32.64 29.85
C ALA A 143 -14.44 32.37 30.27
N ALA A 144 -14.21 31.82 31.46
CA ALA A 144 -12.88 31.48 31.97
C ALA A 144 -12.16 30.38 31.16
N PHE A 145 -12.89 29.54 30.41
CA PHE A 145 -12.27 28.55 29.53
C PHE A 145 -11.98 29.16 28.16
N SER A 146 -10.72 29.22 27.76
CA SER A 146 -10.35 29.56 26.39
C SER A 146 -10.90 28.53 25.40
N LEU A 147 -11.04 28.90 24.12
CA LEU A 147 -11.49 27.97 23.08
C LEU A 147 -10.54 26.77 22.96
N GLU A 148 -9.23 27.00 23.05
CA GLU A 148 -8.22 25.93 23.03
C GLU A 148 -8.35 24.96 24.20
N ARG A 149 -8.61 25.46 25.42
CA ARG A 149 -8.86 24.60 26.57
C ARG A 149 -10.16 23.81 26.44
N LEU A 150 -11.18 24.40 25.81
CA LEU A 150 -12.42 23.67 25.48
C LEU A 150 -12.13 22.55 24.49
N LYS A 151 -11.44 22.83 23.39
CA LYS A 151 -11.06 21.82 22.39
C LYS A 151 -10.32 20.65 23.03
N GLU A 152 -9.31 20.93 23.86
CA GLU A 152 -8.54 19.89 24.55
C GLU A 152 -9.43 18.99 25.42
N ASN A 153 -10.33 19.59 26.22
CA ASN A 153 -11.26 18.82 27.04
C ASN A 153 -12.30 18.04 26.20
N TRP A 154 -12.64 18.51 25.01
CA TRP A 154 -13.63 17.90 24.13
C TRP A 154 -13.05 16.83 23.19
N LYS A 155 -11.71 16.70 23.05
CA LYS A 155 -11.05 15.68 22.22
C LYS A 155 -11.46 14.24 22.55
N VAL A 156 -11.99 13.99 23.75
CA VAL A 156 -12.47 12.66 24.15
C VAL A 156 -13.57 12.12 23.22
N ILE A 157 -14.36 12.99 22.57
CA ILE A 157 -15.42 12.56 21.64
C ILE A 157 -14.86 11.87 20.38
N CYS A 158 -13.61 12.14 20.01
CA CYS A 158 -12.96 11.59 18.83
C CYS A 158 -12.86 10.06 18.85
N GLY A 159 -12.76 9.45 20.04
CA GLY A 159 -12.61 8.00 20.18
C GLY A 159 -13.83 7.23 19.65
N PRO A 160 -15.02 7.41 20.25
CA PRO A 160 -16.26 6.80 19.75
C PRO A 160 -16.64 7.23 18.33
N LEU A 161 -16.22 8.44 17.91
CA LEU A 161 -16.41 8.90 16.54
C LEU A 161 -15.47 8.25 15.53
N LYS A 162 -14.46 7.50 15.99
CA LYS A 162 -13.37 6.94 15.17
C LYS A 162 -12.75 8.02 14.27
N ALA A 163 -12.50 9.19 14.86
CA ALA A 163 -11.93 10.36 14.18
C ALA A 163 -10.57 10.73 14.81
N ALA A 164 -9.60 11.11 14.00
CA ALA A 164 -8.34 11.66 14.50
C ALA A 164 -8.53 13.10 15.05
N PRO A 165 -8.05 13.43 16.27
CA PRO A 165 -8.26 14.77 16.86
C PRO A 165 -7.46 15.87 16.15
N GLU A 166 -7.92 17.12 16.27
CA GLU A 166 -7.19 18.33 15.81
C GLU A 166 -5.76 18.42 16.37
N GLY A 167 -4.84 18.88 15.51
CA GLY A 167 -3.43 19.13 15.85
C GLY A 167 -2.59 17.85 15.96
N ILE A 168 -3.16 16.67 15.72
CA ILE A 168 -2.43 15.40 15.75
C ILE A 168 -1.30 15.35 14.69
N GLY A 169 -1.50 16.03 13.56
CA GLY A 169 -0.48 16.21 12.53
C GLY A 169 0.74 16.96 13.03
N ASP A 170 0.55 18.05 13.77
CA ASP A 170 1.66 18.83 14.33
C ASP A 170 2.43 18.05 15.40
N ILE A 171 1.74 17.22 16.19
CA ILE A 171 2.38 16.32 17.15
C ILE A 171 3.30 15.32 16.42
N LEU A 172 2.84 14.77 15.30
CA LEU A 172 3.65 13.86 14.48
C LEU A 172 4.84 14.59 13.83
N LEU A 173 4.63 15.80 13.31
CA LEU A 173 5.71 16.61 12.72
C LEU A 173 6.79 16.93 13.74
N LYS A 174 6.43 17.28 14.98
CA LYS A 174 7.41 17.46 16.07
C LYS A 174 8.22 16.20 16.34
N TRP A 175 7.61 15.02 16.30
CA TRP A 175 8.35 13.76 16.40
C TRP A 175 9.26 13.57 15.19
N TYR A 176 8.78 13.85 13.99
CA TYR A 176 9.53 13.69 12.74
C TYR A 176 10.78 14.57 12.69
N ASP A 177 10.70 15.83 13.17
CA ASP A 177 11.82 16.77 13.20
C ASP A 177 13.08 16.22 13.90
N TYR A 178 12.92 15.27 14.83
CA TYR A 178 14.04 14.62 15.53
C TYR A 178 14.30 13.17 15.10
N ASN A 179 13.36 12.53 14.38
CA ASN A 179 13.40 11.09 14.09
C ASN A 179 13.43 10.78 12.57
N ALA A 180 13.38 11.80 11.72
CA ALA A 180 13.40 11.63 10.27
C ALA A 180 14.65 10.87 9.82
N ARG A 181 14.44 9.84 8.99
CA ARG A 181 15.55 9.09 8.39
C ARG A 181 16.25 9.91 7.33
N ILE A 182 17.57 9.93 7.38
CA ILE A 182 18.42 10.47 6.32
C ILE A 182 18.52 9.42 5.20
N LEU A 183 17.96 9.75 4.04
CA LEU A 183 17.91 8.89 2.86
C LEU A 183 18.28 9.71 1.62
N PRO A 184 18.96 9.13 0.61
CA PRO A 184 19.44 9.88 -0.55
C PRO A 184 18.33 10.68 -1.25
N TRP A 185 17.18 10.06 -1.51
CA TRP A 185 16.02 10.69 -2.16
C TRP A 185 15.24 11.67 -1.26
N ARG A 186 15.53 11.76 0.04
CA ARG A 186 14.96 12.76 0.94
C ARG A 186 15.86 13.98 1.10
N SER A 187 17.17 13.77 1.00
CA SER A 187 18.15 14.86 1.02
C SER A 187 18.10 15.72 -0.24
N ASP A 188 17.65 15.15 -1.37
CA ASP A 188 17.39 15.86 -2.62
C ASP A 188 16.04 15.41 -3.23
N PRO A 189 14.90 15.98 -2.75
CA PRO A 189 13.57 15.49 -3.08
C PRO A 189 13.01 16.07 -4.38
N THR A 190 13.78 16.04 -5.47
CA THR A 190 13.25 16.42 -6.80
C THR A 190 12.11 15.49 -7.22
N PRO A 191 11.18 15.93 -8.10
CA PRO A 191 10.08 15.08 -8.55
C PRO A 191 10.56 13.73 -9.12
N TYR A 192 11.66 13.72 -9.86
CA TYR A 192 12.26 12.49 -10.40
C TYR A 192 12.80 11.59 -9.27
N HIS A 193 13.56 12.14 -8.33
CA HIS A 193 14.11 11.37 -7.19
C HIS A 193 13.02 10.75 -6.33
N VAL A 194 11.98 11.53 -6.00
CA VAL A 194 10.82 11.05 -5.24
C VAL A 194 10.12 9.96 -6.04
N TRP A 195 9.79 10.19 -7.30
CA TRP A 195 9.11 9.20 -8.13
C TRP A 195 9.85 7.86 -8.21
N ILE A 196 11.15 7.86 -8.50
CA ILE A 196 11.92 6.61 -8.61
C ILE A 196 12.00 5.90 -7.26
N SER A 197 12.30 6.63 -6.19
CA SER A 197 12.40 6.05 -4.85
C SER A 197 11.08 5.42 -4.40
N GLU A 198 9.95 6.10 -4.63
CA GLU A 198 8.62 5.62 -4.28
C GLU A 198 8.22 4.36 -5.05
N ILE A 199 8.54 4.29 -6.35
CA ILE A 199 8.30 3.07 -7.13
C ILE A 199 9.20 1.93 -6.65
N MET A 200 10.48 2.18 -6.33
CA MET A 200 11.39 1.15 -5.80
C MET A 200 10.92 0.63 -4.43
N LEU A 201 10.43 1.50 -3.55
CA LEU A 201 9.97 1.16 -2.20
C LEU A 201 8.66 0.36 -2.17
N GLN A 202 7.92 0.27 -3.28
CA GLN A 202 6.74 -0.60 -3.35
C GLN A 202 7.13 -2.06 -3.06
N GLN A 203 6.64 -2.57 -1.93
CA GLN A 203 6.90 -3.95 -1.47
C GLN A 203 8.39 -4.31 -1.32
N THR A 204 9.28 -3.32 -1.18
CA THR A 204 10.73 -3.51 -1.01
C THR A 204 11.21 -2.70 0.19
N ARG A 205 12.12 -3.27 1.00
CA ARG A 205 12.64 -2.60 2.20
C ARG A 205 13.64 -1.51 1.84
N VAL A 206 13.65 -0.42 2.61
CA VAL A 206 14.53 0.75 2.42
C VAL A 206 16.00 0.36 2.26
N GLU A 207 16.55 -0.48 3.15
CA GLU A 207 17.95 -0.88 3.08
C GLU A 207 18.32 -1.64 1.79
N ALA A 208 17.38 -2.44 1.26
CA ALA A 208 17.61 -3.09 -0.02
C ALA A 208 17.63 -2.06 -1.16
N VAL A 209 16.77 -1.04 -1.11
CA VAL A 209 16.60 -0.04 -2.18
C VAL A 209 17.82 0.87 -2.35
N LYS A 210 18.51 1.27 -1.28
CA LYS A 210 19.64 2.24 -1.34
C LYS A 210 20.63 1.95 -2.47
N ARG A 211 21.18 0.72 -2.52
CA ARG A 211 22.15 0.33 -3.56
C ARG A 211 21.60 0.38 -4.99
N TYR A 212 20.29 0.13 -5.16
CA TYR A 212 19.66 0.15 -6.47
C TYR A 212 19.39 1.57 -6.90
N TYR A 213 18.95 2.41 -5.98
CA TYR A 213 18.74 3.82 -6.19
C TYR A 213 20.05 4.49 -6.62
N ASP A 214 21.17 4.25 -5.93
CA ASP A 214 22.45 4.87 -6.26
C ASP A 214 22.91 4.52 -7.69
N ARG A 215 22.90 3.23 -8.05
CA ARG A 215 23.25 2.78 -9.41
C ARG A 215 22.27 3.28 -10.46
N TRP A 216 20.99 3.42 -10.10
CA TRP A 216 19.98 3.95 -10.99
C TRP A 216 20.22 5.42 -11.26
N MET A 217 20.49 6.23 -10.24
CA MET A 217 20.76 7.66 -10.40
C MET A 217 22.06 7.91 -11.17
N GLU A 218 23.05 7.03 -11.04
CA GLU A 218 24.28 7.10 -11.86
C GLU A 218 23.99 6.82 -13.36
N ALA A 219 23.17 5.82 -13.66
CA ALA A 219 22.92 5.40 -15.05
C ALA A 219 21.79 6.19 -15.73
N LEU A 220 20.75 6.55 -14.98
CA LEU A 220 19.50 7.15 -15.42
C LEU A 220 19.17 8.36 -14.50
N PRO A 221 19.95 9.45 -14.55
CA PRO A 221 19.83 10.58 -13.63
C PRO A 221 18.57 11.43 -13.82
N ASP A 222 17.83 11.27 -14.92
CA ASP A 222 16.70 12.13 -15.26
C ASP A 222 15.61 11.38 -16.07
N VAL A 223 14.50 12.08 -16.35
CA VAL A 223 13.38 11.54 -17.14
C VAL A 223 13.82 11.15 -18.56
N LYS A 224 14.70 11.95 -19.17
CA LYS A 224 15.15 11.74 -20.56
C LYS A 224 15.94 10.44 -20.68
N SER A 225 16.95 10.26 -19.84
CA SER A 225 17.76 9.03 -19.79
C SER A 225 16.90 7.80 -19.53
N LEU A 226 15.90 7.88 -18.63
CA LEU A 226 14.95 6.79 -18.41
C LEU A 226 14.03 6.52 -19.62
N ALA A 227 13.64 7.55 -20.38
CA ALA A 227 12.84 7.36 -21.59
C ALA A 227 13.65 6.71 -22.73
N GLU A 228 14.93 7.06 -22.85
CA GLU A 228 15.81 6.67 -23.96
C GLU A 228 16.56 5.35 -23.73
N VAL A 229 16.69 4.87 -22.48
CA VAL A 229 17.40 3.62 -22.17
C VAL A 229 16.80 2.41 -22.88
N ASP A 230 17.63 1.50 -23.38
CA ASP A 230 17.18 0.24 -23.95
C ASP A 230 16.56 -0.70 -22.89
N ASP A 231 15.68 -1.60 -23.32
CA ASP A 231 14.93 -2.46 -22.41
C ASP A 231 15.82 -3.46 -21.65
N GLU A 232 16.91 -3.93 -22.26
CA GLU A 232 17.83 -4.88 -21.63
C GLU A 232 18.59 -4.21 -20.48
N ARG A 233 19.15 -3.02 -20.73
CA ARG A 233 19.81 -2.22 -19.72
C ARG A 233 18.86 -1.82 -18.60
N LEU A 234 17.63 -1.44 -18.91
CA LEU A 234 16.60 -1.14 -17.92
C LEU A 234 16.32 -2.33 -17.01
N MET A 235 16.06 -3.51 -17.59
CA MET A 235 15.82 -4.72 -16.81
C MET A 235 17.04 -5.11 -15.99
N LYS A 236 18.25 -4.86 -16.50
CA LYS A 236 19.50 -5.14 -15.78
C LYS A 236 19.68 -4.24 -14.56
N LEU A 237 19.39 -2.95 -14.68
CA LEU A 237 19.42 -2.01 -13.55
C LEU A 237 18.40 -2.40 -12.46
N TRP A 238 17.27 -3.00 -12.84
CA TRP A 238 16.22 -3.46 -11.93
C TRP A 238 16.41 -4.89 -11.39
N GLU A 239 17.41 -5.64 -11.90
CA GLU A 239 17.63 -7.05 -11.59
C GLU A 239 17.73 -7.30 -10.08
N GLY A 240 16.77 -8.05 -9.54
CA GLY A 240 16.75 -8.41 -8.11
C GLY A 240 15.87 -7.52 -7.21
N LEU A 241 15.26 -6.44 -7.73
CA LEU A 241 14.22 -5.69 -7.00
C LEU A 241 12.84 -6.37 -7.06
N GLY A 242 12.62 -7.27 -8.02
CA GLY A 242 11.33 -7.92 -8.25
C GLY A 242 10.26 -6.96 -8.80
N TYR A 243 9.08 -7.52 -9.13
CA TYR A 243 7.96 -6.78 -9.75
C TYR A 243 8.40 -5.91 -10.94
N TYR A 244 9.03 -6.54 -11.95
CA TYR A 244 9.70 -5.87 -13.08
C TYR A 244 8.80 -4.99 -13.94
N ASN A 245 7.48 -5.21 -13.91
CA ASN A 245 6.52 -4.30 -14.55
C ASN A 245 6.59 -2.87 -13.97
N ARG A 246 7.13 -2.68 -12.77
CA ARG A 246 7.42 -1.34 -12.23
C ARG A 246 8.42 -0.59 -13.10
N ALA A 247 9.55 -1.20 -13.47
CA ALA A 247 10.55 -0.59 -14.35
C ALA A 247 9.99 -0.30 -15.75
N ARG A 248 9.21 -1.23 -16.32
CA ARG A 248 8.54 -1.00 -17.61
C ARG A 248 7.56 0.18 -17.56
N ASN A 249 6.78 0.26 -16.48
CA ASN A 249 5.85 1.37 -16.28
C ASN A 249 6.59 2.69 -16.06
N LEU A 250 7.72 2.69 -15.35
CA LEU A 250 8.61 3.84 -15.21
C LEU A 250 9.04 4.37 -16.58
N LYS A 251 9.62 3.52 -17.44
CA LYS A 251 10.01 3.94 -18.80
C LYS A 251 8.83 4.44 -19.63
N ALA A 252 7.71 3.72 -19.63
CA ALA A 252 6.51 4.14 -20.38
C ALA A 252 5.94 5.49 -19.90
N ALA A 253 5.95 5.74 -18.59
CA ALA A 253 5.58 7.03 -18.02
C ALA A 253 6.62 8.11 -18.36
N ALA A 254 7.93 7.80 -18.34
CA ALA A 254 8.98 8.74 -18.72
C ALA A 254 8.84 9.19 -20.18
N ILE A 255 8.53 8.27 -21.10
CA ILE A 255 8.21 8.60 -22.50
C ILE A 255 7.00 9.54 -22.56
N THR A 256 5.93 9.24 -21.82
CA THR A 256 4.74 10.12 -21.75
C THR A 256 5.09 11.52 -21.20
N ILE A 257 6.01 11.59 -20.22
CA ILE A 257 6.47 12.85 -19.64
C ILE A 257 7.28 13.66 -20.64
N MET A 258 8.16 13.02 -21.42
CA MET A 258 8.88 13.68 -22.51
C MET A 258 7.92 14.25 -23.56
N GLU A 259 6.94 13.45 -23.99
CA GLU A 259 6.00 13.82 -25.06
C GLU A 259 5.00 14.91 -24.65
N LYS A 260 4.45 14.84 -23.44
CA LYS A 260 3.32 15.69 -23.02
C LYS A 260 3.69 16.83 -22.08
N TYR A 261 4.78 16.66 -21.32
CA TYR A 261 5.16 17.58 -20.25
C TYR A 261 6.61 18.10 -20.41
N GLY A 262 7.21 17.91 -21.60
CA GLY A 262 8.52 18.48 -21.92
C GLY A 262 9.69 17.92 -21.10
N GLY A 263 9.54 16.72 -20.54
CA GLY A 263 10.56 16.08 -19.70
C GLY A 263 10.46 16.40 -18.21
N GLU A 264 9.49 17.24 -17.80
CA GLU A 264 9.26 17.57 -16.40
C GLU A 264 8.02 16.85 -15.86
N LEU A 265 8.10 16.28 -14.65
CA LEU A 265 6.91 15.67 -14.03
C LEU A 265 5.84 16.75 -13.78
N PRO A 266 4.56 16.46 -14.04
CA PRO A 266 3.49 17.43 -13.79
C PRO A 266 3.30 17.71 -12.30
N GLY A 267 3.23 18.98 -11.93
CA GLY A 267 2.98 19.44 -10.56
C GLY A 267 1.51 19.42 -10.12
N ASN A 268 0.72 18.44 -10.59
CA ASN A 268 -0.70 18.30 -10.27
C ASN A 268 -1.04 16.81 -10.03
N HIS A 269 -1.87 16.55 -9.02
CA HIS A 269 -2.23 15.20 -8.58
C HIS A 269 -2.94 14.38 -9.67
N GLU A 270 -3.91 14.96 -10.38
CA GLU A 270 -4.68 14.24 -11.42
C GLU A 270 -3.81 13.89 -12.62
N GLN A 271 -2.91 14.81 -13.01
CA GLN A 271 -1.94 14.57 -14.08
C GLN A 271 -0.93 13.48 -13.68
N LEU A 272 -0.43 13.48 -12.45
CA LEU A 272 0.43 12.42 -11.92
C LEU A 272 -0.29 11.06 -11.94
N LEU A 273 -1.55 11.01 -11.48
CA LEU A 273 -2.36 9.79 -11.45
C LEU A 273 -2.66 9.23 -12.85
N SER A 274 -2.59 10.06 -13.89
CA SER A 274 -2.77 9.62 -15.29
C SER A 274 -1.56 8.86 -15.85
N LEU A 275 -0.39 8.96 -15.22
CA LEU A 275 0.84 8.32 -15.68
C LEU A 275 0.86 6.82 -15.35
N LYS A 276 1.34 6.01 -16.30
CA LYS A 276 1.36 4.55 -16.16
C LYS A 276 2.18 4.12 -14.94
N GLY A 277 1.58 3.31 -14.08
CA GLY A 277 2.24 2.80 -12.87
C GLY A 277 2.24 3.76 -11.67
N ILE A 278 1.70 4.98 -11.82
CA ILE A 278 1.44 5.89 -10.70
C ILE A 278 0.00 5.69 -10.24
N GLY A 279 -0.18 5.20 -9.01
CA GLY A 279 -1.48 5.12 -8.35
C GLY A 279 -1.66 6.21 -7.29
N GLU A 280 -2.83 6.25 -6.64
CA GLU A 280 -3.21 7.22 -5.59
C GLU A 280 -2.09 7.51 -4.58
N TYR A 281 -1.46 6.44 -4.05
CA TYR A 281 -0.35 6.57 -3.11
C TYR A 281 0.83 7.35 -3.70
N THR A 282 1.31 6.94 -4.88
CA THR A 282 2.50 7.51 -5.50
C THR A 282 2.23 8.92 -6.02
N ALA A 283 1.02 9.18 -6.54
CA ALA A 283 0.60 10.53 -6.92
C ALA A 283 0.60 11.47 -5.71
N GLY A 284 0.00 11.06 -4.58
CA GLY A 284 0.02 11.82 -3.34
C GLY A 284 1.43 12.02 -2.78
N ALA A 285 2.30 11.01 -2.85
CA ALA A 285 3.69 11.12 -2.40
C ALA A 285 4.48 12.13 -3.23
N ILE A 286 4.44 12.06 -4.57
CA ILE A 286 5.13 13.02 -5.44
C ILE A 286 4.55 14.43 -5.26
N ALA A 287 3.23 14.57 -5.30
CA ALA A 287 2.54 15.85 -5.16
C ALA A 287 2.90 16.56 -3.85
N SER A 288 2.93 15.82 -2.74
CA SER A 288 3.20 16.41 -1.42
C SER A 288 4.68 16.63 -1.13
N ILE A 289 5.55 15.68 -1.48
CA ILE A 289 6.96 15.74 -1.14
C ILE A 289 7.73 16.67 -2.09
N ALA A 290 7.50 16.55 -3.40
CA ALA A 290 8.26 17.30 -4.39
C ALA A 290 7.61 18.65 -4.76
N PHE A 291 6.28 18.72 -4.74
CA PHE A 291 5.53 19.93 -5.14
C PHE A 291 4.86 20.66 -3.97
N GLY A 292 4.96 20.16 -2.74
CA GLY A 292 4.39 20.80 -1.55
C GLY A 292 2.85 20.83 -1.52
N LEU A 293 2.18 20.04 -2.36
CA LEU A 293 0.72 20.03 -2.42
C LEU A 293 0.11 19.28 -1.22
N PRO A 294 -1.05 19.72 -0.70
CA PRO A 294 -1.70 19.11 0.46
C PRO A 294 -2.44 17.81 0.11
N GLU A 295 -1.74 16.87 -0.52
CA GLU A 295 -2.26 15.57 -0.95
C GLU A 295 -1.81 14.44 -0.02
N PRO A 296 -2.71 13.55 0.41
CA PRO A 296 -2.36 12.44 1.29
C PRO A 296 -1.67 11.30 0.52
N ALA A 297 -0.62 10.70 1.11
CA ALA A 297 0.05 9.53 0.56
C ALA A 297 -0.23 8.28 1.42
N VAL A 298 -1.26 7.52 1.06
CA VAL A 298 -1.76 6.41 1.91
C VAL A 298 -1.28 5.04 1.41
N ASP A 299 -0.23 4.51 2.05
CA ASP A 299 0.30 3.16 1.81
C ASP A 299 -0.19 2.13 2.86
N GLY A 300 0.38 0.92 2.82
CA GLY A 300 0.09 -0.12 3.80
C GLY A 300 0.55 0.20 5.24
N ASN A 301 1.51 1.11 5.42
CA ASN A 301 1.92 1.61 6.73
C ASN A 301 0.88 2.59 7.26
N VAL A 302 0.50 3.58 6.48
CA VAL A 302 -0.53 4.57 6.85
C VAL A 302 -1.87 3.89 7.15
N LEU A 303 -2.30 2.94 6.31
CA LEU A 303 -3.52 2.17 6.57
C LEU A 303 -3.47 1.47 7.93
N ARG A 304 -2.35 0.85 8.30
CA ARG A 304 -2.18 0.20 9.62
C ARG A 304 -2.21 1.22 10.76
N VAL A 305 -1.45 2.31 10.63
CA VAL A 305 -1.36 3.36 11.65
C VAL A 305 -2.74 3.93 11.94
N PHE A 306 -3.48 4.33 10.90
CA PHE A 306 -4.83 4.89 11.07
C PHE A 306 -5.84 3.84 11.50
N SER A 307 -5.74 2.58 11.05
CA SER A 307 -6.63 1.54 11.57
C SER A 307 -6.47 1.33 13.07
N ARG A 308 -5.25 1.38 13.60
CA ARG A 308 -4.99 1.30 15.05
C ARG A 308 -5.43 2.57 15.77
N LEU A 309 -5.05 3.74 15.24
CA LEU A 309 -5.41 5.04 15.80
C LEU A 309 -6.92 5.14 16.03
N LEU A 310 -7.72 4.67 15.06
CA LEU A 310 -9.17 4.81 15.04
C LEU A 310 -9.94 3.55 15.48
N ALA A 311 -9.24 2.45 15.80
CA ALA A 311 -9.85 1.12 15.99
C ALA A 311 -10.81 0.76 14.83
N GLU A 312 -10.35 0.94 13.59
CA GLU A 312 -11.08 0.63 12.36
C GLU A 312 -11.04 -0.88 12.09
N ASP A 313 -12.19 -1.51 12.24
CA ASP A 313 -12.44 -2.95 12.14
C ASP A 313 -12.82 -3.42 10.73
N GLY A 314 -12.95 -2.49 9.77
CA GLY A 314 -13.11 -2.82 8.36
C GLY A 314 -11.87 -3.45 7.74
N ASP A 315 -12.07 -4.43 6.85
CA ASP A 315 -11.00 -5.03 6.05
C ASP A 315 -10.34 -3.98 5.15
N ILE A 316 -9.05 -3.68 5.40
CA ILE A 316 -8.30 -2.64 4.69
C ILE A 316 -8.05 -2.98 3.20
N THR A 317 -8.37 -4.19 2.76
CA THR A 317 -8.34 -4.55 1.34
C THR A 317 -9.53 -3.95 0.58
N ARG A 318 -10.63 -3.62 1.25
CA ARG A 318 -11.84 -3.04 0.64
C ARG A 318 -11.66 -1.55 0.36
N GLN A 319 -12.08 -1.12 -0.83
CA GLN A 319 -11.94 0.28 -1.27
C GLN A 319 -12.68 1.27 -0.35
N VAL A 320 -13.81 0.87 0.24
CA VAL A 320 -14.58 1.73 1.16
C VAL A 320 -13.77 2.10 2.41
N VAL A 321 -13.02 1.15 2.96
CA VAL A 321 -12.17 1.36 4.15
C VAL A 321 -10.96 2.22 3.79
N LYS A 322 -10.31 1.96 2.65
CA LYS A 322 -9.22 2.80 2.16
C LYS A 322 -9.65 4.25 1.94
N LYS A 323 -10.82 4.48 1.34
CA LYS A 323 -11.39 5.83 1.15
C LYS A 323 -11.70 6.51 2.47
N LYS A 324 -12.23 5.78 3.45
CA LYS A 324 -12.48 6.31 4.81
C LYS A 324 -11.18 6.75 5.47
N ILE A 325 -10.17 5.89 5.53
CA ILE A 325 -8.86 6.22 6.10
C ILE A 325 -8.20 7.39 5.35
N SER A 326 -8.26 7.40 4.02
CA SER A 326 -7.66 8.49 3.23
C SER A 326 -8.32 9.85 3.51
N ARG A 327 -9.63 9.87 3.78
CA ARG A 327 -10.34 11.09 4.20
C ARG A 327 -9.86 11.56 5.57
N GLU A 328 -9.68 10.64 6.51
CA GLU A 328 -9.17 10.95 7.85
C GLU A 328 -7.74 11.48 7.80
N VAL A 329 -6.87 10.88 6.99
CA VAL A 329 -5.51 11.38 6.73
C VAL A 329 -5.56 12.80 6.17
N ARG A 330 -6.37 13.05 5.13
CA ARG A 330 -6.53 14.37 4.53
C ARG A 330 -7.03 15.41 5.54
N ARG A 331 -7.96 15.04 6.42
CA ARG A 331 -8.57 15.93 7.41
C ARG A 331 -7.55 16.45 8.43
N VAL A 332 -6.55 15.64 8.80
CA VAL A 332 -5.52 16.02 9.77
C VAL A 332 -4.18 16.40 9.14
N LEU A 333 -4.10 16.46 7.81
CA LEU A 333 -2.90 16.77 7.06
C LEU A 333 -2.54 18.26 7.19
N PRO A 334 -1.36 18.60 7.76
CA PRO A 334 -0.89 19.98 7.82
C PRO A 334 -0.53 20.48 6.41
N LYS A 335 -1.24 21.49 5.91
CA LYS A 335 -1.11 21.96 4.51
C LYS A 335 0.31 22.42 4.16
N GLU A 336 0.97 23.15 5.06
CA GLU A 336 2.30 23.74 4.83
C GLU A 336 3.44 22.71 4.86
N ARG A 337 3.22 21.54 5.46
CA ARG A 337 4.23 20.48 5.64
C ARG A 337 3.68 19.11 5.23
N ALA A 338 2.89 19.09 4.17
CA ALA A 338 2.20 17.88 3.69
C ALA A 338 3.16 16.73 3.38
N GLY A 339 4.26 17.03 2.68
CA GLY A 339 5.31 16.06 2.37
C GLY A 339 5.94 15.44 3.62
N ASP A 340 6.35 16.28 4.57
CA ASP A 340 6.92 15.83 5.85
C ASP A 340 5.93 14.98 6.65
N PHE A 341 4.66 15.38 6.70
CA PHE A 341 3.63 14.63 7.41
C PHE A 341 3.42 13.24 6.80
N ASN A 342 3.36 13.15 5.47
CA ASN A 342 3.26 11.86 4.76
C ASN A 342 4.50 10.98 5.04
N GLN A 343 5.70 11.54 4.98
CA GLN A 343 6.93 10.80 5.31
C GLN A 343 6.98 10.37 6.77
N ALA A 344 6.51 11.21 7.69
CA ALA A 344 6.43 10.92 9.11
C ALA A 344 5.48 9.75 9.40
N LEU A 345 4.35 9.66 8.69
CA LEU A 345 3.45 8.52 8.80
C LEU A 345 4.09 7.22 8.33
N MET A 346 4.85 7.26 7.24
CA MET A 346 5.60 6.10 6.74
C MET A 346 6.68 5.68 7.74
N ASP A 347 7.42 6.65 8.30
CA ASP A 347 8.47 6.41 9.29
C ASP A 347 7.88 5.83 10.57
N LEU A 348 6.82 6.44 11.11
CA LEU A 348 6.07 5.95 12.28
C LEU A 348 5.60 4.51 12.06
N GLY A 349 4.98 4.23 10.92
CA GLY A 349 4.53 2.87 10.60
C GLY A 349 5.68 1.87 10.48
N SER A 350 6.82 2.28 9.93
CA SER A 350 7.94 1.38 9.70
C SER A 350 8.81 1.12 10.94
N ALA A 351 8.90 2.07 11.87
CA ALA A 351 9.81 2.01 13.01
C ALA A 351 9.12 1.83 14.38
N VAL A 352 7.87 2.28 14.52
CA VAL A 352 7.17 2.31 15.82
C VAL A 352 5.90 1.47 15.78
N CYS A 353 4.98 1.79 14.87
CA CYS A 353 3.71 1.09 14.70
C CYS A 353 3.89 -0.14 13.80
N LEU A 354 4.68 -1.11 14.28
CA LEU A 354 5.18 -2.24 13.50
C LEU A 354 4.07 -3.22 13.06
N PRO A 355 4.20 -3.88 11.88
CA PRO A 355 3.31 -4.97 11.48
C PRO A 355 3.73 -6.29 12.13
N ASN A 356 2.79 -7.26 12.20
CA ASN A 356 3.06 -8.66 12.61
C ASN A 356 3.78 -8.79 13.96
N GLY A 357 3.28 -8.14 15.00
CA GLY A 357 3.82 -8.17 16.34
C GLY A 357 3.35 -6.98 17.17
N GLU A 358 3.88 -6.89 18.39
CA GLU A 358 3.62 -5.78 19.29
C GLU A 358 4.26 -4.49 18.75
N PRO A 359 3.50 -3.39 18.56
CA PRO A 359 4.05 -2.09 18.25
C PRO A 359 4.78 -1.49 19.46
N LEU A 360 5.69 -0.54 19.21
CA LEU A 360 6.42 0.19 20.24
C LEU A 360 5.59 1.38 20.75
N CYS A 361 4.41 1.12 21.33
CA CYS A 361 3.44 2.17 21.70
C CYS A 361 4.02 3.26 22.61
N GLU A 362 4.92 2.90 23.53
CA GLU A 362 5.59 3.85 24.44
C GLU A 362 6.49 4.88 23.71
N GLN A 363 6.88 4.58 22.47
CA GLN A 363 7.67 5.48 21.61
C GLN A 363 6.78 6.24 20.61
N CYS A 364 5.47 6.00 20.62
CA CYS A 364 4.54 6.56 19.67
C CYS A 364 4.10 7.96 20.11
N PRO A 365 4.24 9.00 19.26
CA PRO A 365 3.77 10.35 19.59
C PRO A 365 2.23 10.42 19.74
N TRP A 366 1.50 9.39 19.32
CA TRP A 366 0.04 9.30 19.37
C TRP A 366 -0.49 8.30 20.39
N GLU A 367 0.36 7.78 21.28
CA GLU A 367 0.00 6.81 22.33
C GLU A 367 -1.29 7.21 23.07
N SER A 368 -1.35 8.44 23.60
CA SER A 368 -2.44 8.95 24.44
C SER A 368 -3.79 9.11 23.72
N VAL A 369 -3.81 9.04 22.38
CA VAL A 369 -5.03 9.22 21.56
C VAL A 369 -5.38 7.97 20.73
N CYS A 370 -4.48 6.99 20.65
CA CYS A 370 -4.68 5.75 19.90
C CYS A 370 -5.76 4.86 20.54
N GLN A 371 -6.86 4.62 19.82
CA GLN A 371 -7.98 3.83 20.34
C GLN A 371 -7.62 2.35 20.53
N ALA A 372 -6.88 1.76 19.58
CA ALA A 372 -6.43 0.38 19.73
C ALA A 372 -5.57 0.22 20.99
N HIS A 373 -4.66 1.16 21.26
CA HIS A 373 -3.81 1.15 22.45
C HIS A 373 -4.59 1.30 23.75
N LYS A 374 -5.52 2.26 23.82
CA LYS A 374 -6.42 2.42 24.98
C LYS A 374 -7.22 1.16 25.31
N SER A 375 -7.51 0.34 24.29
CA SER A 375 -8.24 -0.92 24.44
C SER A 375 -7.36 -2.17 24.55
N GLY A 376 -6.03 -2.06 24.37
CA GLY A 376 -5.10 -3.21 24.34
C GLY A 376 -5.33 -4.16 23.17
N ARG A 377 -5.74 -3.63 21.99
CA ARG A 377 -6.14 -4.40 20.80
C ARG A 377 -5.30 -4.11 19.57
N GLU A 378 -4.08 -3.60 19.72
CA GLU A 378 -3.23 -3.15 18.62
C GLU A 378 -2.92 -4.26 17.61
N THR A 379 -2.81 -5.50 18.08
CA THR A 379 -2.51 -6.67 17.25
C THR A 379 -3.72 -7.17 16.44
N GLU A 380 -4.93 -6.74 16.78
CA GLU A 380 -6.15 -7.03 16.01
C GLU A 380 -6.29 -6.16 14.76
N PHE A 381 -5.54 -5.05 14.70
CA PHE A 381 -5.57 -4.09 13.60
C PHE A 381 -4.25 -4.05 12.81
N PRO A 382 -4.31 -3.86 11.48
CA PRO A 382 -5.51 -3.70 10.68
C PRO A 382 -6.16 -5.05 10.34
N VAL A 383 -7.48 -5.05 10.19
CA VAL A 383 -8.21 -6.24 9.71
C VAL A 383 -7.87 -6.49 8.24
N LYS A 384 -7.50 -7.73 7.93
CA LYS A 384 -7.20 -8.20 6.56
C LYS A 384 -7.84 -9.56 6.33
N ALA A 385 -8.37 -9.78 5.12
CA ALA A 385 -8.75 -11.11 4.70
C ALA A 385 -7.57 -12.11 4.78
N LYS A 386 -7.87 -13.36 5.14
CA LYS A 386 -6.87 -14.44 5.09
C LYS A 386 -6.38 -14.60 3.66
N LYS A 387 -5.05 -14.60 3.49
CA LYS A 387 -4.43 -14.86 2.18
C LYS A 387 -4.73 -16.30 1.76
N LYS A 388 -5.05 -16.49 0.47
CA LYS A 388 -5.11 -17.83 -0.13
C LYS A 388 -3.73 -18.50 -0.04
N ALA A 389 -3.72 -19.82 0.11
CA ALA A 389 -2.49 -20.59 -0.01
C ALA A 389 -1.86 -20.37 -1.39
N ARG A 390 -0.53 -20.31 -1.45
CA ARG A 390 0.19 -20.19 -2.72
C ARG A 390 0.07 -21.50 -3.50
N LYS A 391 0.01 -21.40 -4.82
CA LYS A 391 0.18 -22.57 -5.69
C LYS A 391 1.65 -22.98 -5.69
N ILE A 392 1.94 -24.26 -5.45
CA ILE A 392 3.29 -24.80 -5.58
C ILE A 392 3.47 -25.28 -7.02
N GLU A 393 4.58 -24.91 -7.65
CA GLU A 393 4.97 -25.38 -8.97
C GLU A 393 6.36 -26.02 -8.89
N GLU A 394 6.44 -27.27 -9.32
CA GLU A 394 7.72 -27.98 -9.45
C GLU A 394 8.35 -27.69 -10.82
N LYS A 395 9.67 -27.51 -10.86
CA LYS A 395 10.42 -27.21 -12.08
C LYS A 395 11.77 -27.90 -12.14
N GLY A 396 12.06 -28.55 -13.27
CA GLY A 396 13.42 -28.96 -13.63
C GLY A 396 14.14 -27.80 -14.35
N ILE A 397 15.28 -27.35 -13.82
CA ILE A 397 16.09 -26.26 -14.38
C ILE A 397 17.31 -26.84 -15.08
N PHE A 398 17.56 -26.45 -16.32
CA PHE A 398 18.64 -26.99 -17.15
C PHE A 398 19.67 -25.88 -17.41
N LEU A 399 20.84 -25.99 -16.78
CA LEU A 399 22.02 -25.20 -17.13
C LEU A 399 22.73 -25.93 -18.27
N ILE A 400 22.58 -25.38 -19.47
CA ILE A 400 23.13 -25.96 -20.70
C ILE A 400 24.34 -25.15 -21.11
N GLU A 401 25.51 -25.76 -20.97
CA GLU A 401 26.80 -25.22 -21.38
C GLU A 401 27.18 -25.85 -22.72
N VAL A 402 27.48 -25.03 -23.72
CA VAL A 402 27.87 -25.46 -25.05
C VAL A 402 29.31 -25.04 -25.28
N GLU A 403 30.14 -25.99 -25.68
CA GLU A 403 31.53 -25.73 -26.03
C GLU A 403 31.58 -24.78 -27.24
N HIS A 404 32.45 -23.78 -27.17
CA HIS A 404 32.72 -22.91 -28.33
C HIS A 404 34.21 -22.77 -28.56
N GLU A 405 34.59 -22.61 -29.83
CA GLU A 405 35.96 -22.29 -30.20
C GLU A 405 36.26 -20.83 -29.87
N SER A 406 37.26 -20.58 -29.02
CA SER A 406 37.75 -19.23 -28.74
C SER A 406 39.25 -19.14 -29.06
N ASP A 407 39.64 -18.18 -29.90
CA ASP A 407 41.04 -17.79 -30.18
C ASP A 407 42.07 -18.95 -30.27
N GLY A 408 41.73 -20.03 -30.99
CA GLY A 408 42.65 -21.17 -31.21
C GLY A 408 42.91 -22.05 -29.97
N GLN A 409 42.14 -21.89 -28.89
CA GLN A 409 42.06 -22.82 -27.77
C GLN A 409 40.66 -23.44 -27.72
N THR A 410 40.58 -24.72 -28.05
CA THR A 410 39.34 -25.51 -28.08
C THR A 410 38.92 -26.03 -26.71
N GLU A 411 39.85 -26.24 -25.78
CA GLU A 411 39.53 -26.89 -24.50
C GLU A 411 39.13 -25.89 -23.41
N GLY A 412 37.89 -26.02 -22.93
CA GLY A 412 37.44 -25.41 -21.65
C GLY A 412 36.63 -24.12 -21.75
N SER A 413 36.24 -23.67 -22.95
CA SER A 413 35.42 -22.46 -23.14
C SER A 413 33.95 -22.80 -23.39
N TRP A 414 33.08 -22.36 -22.48
CA TRP A 414 31.67 -22.73 -22.42
C TRP A 414 30.76 -21.51 -22.48
N ASP A 415 29.90 -21.47 -23.49
CA ASP A 415 28.78 -20.54 -23.56
C ASP A 415 27.54 -21.15 -22.90
N ILE A 416 26.70 -20.33 -22.30
CA ILE A 416 25.46 -20.78 -21.65
C ILE A 416 24.25 -20.43 -22.51
N LEU A 417 23.31 -21.37 -22.58
CA LEU A 417 22.03 -21.15 -23.24
C LEU A 417 21.04 -20.46 -22.30
N LEU A 418 20.50 -19.34 -22.76
CA LEU A 418 19.43 -18.60 -22.10
C LEU A 418 18.18 -18.56 -22.98
N HIS A 419 17.03 -18.51 -22.31
CA HIS A 419 15.72 -18.34 -22.90
C HIS A 419 15.08 -17.03 -22.42
N LYS A 420 14.50 -16.24 -23.31
CA LYS A 420 13.74 -15.06 -23.01
C LYS A 420 12.31 -15.48 -22.74
N ARG A 421 11.81 -15.11 -21.56
CA ARG A 421 10.44 -15.44 -21.17
C ARG A 421 9.44 -14.68 -22.06
N PRO A 422 8.30 -15.28 -22.42
CA PRO A 422 7.26 -14.61 -23.19
C PRO A 422 6.79 -13.29 -22.54
N ALA A 423 6.23 -12.38 -23.35
CA ALA A 423 5.71 -11.09 -22.88
C ALA A 423 4.52 -11.19 -21.90
N GLY A 424 3.92 -12.37 -21.77
CA GLY A 424 2.81 -12.66 -20.85
C GLY A 424 3.22 -13.50 -19.64
N GLY A 425 2.45 -13.39 -18.56
CA GLY A 425 2.60 -14.25 -17.38
C GLY A 425 3.62 -13.76 -16.36
N LEU A 426 4.23 -14.71 -15.63
CA LEU A 426 5.18 -14.42 -14.55
C LEU A 426 6.54 -14.04 -15.12
N LEU A 427 7.18 -12.98 -14.61
CA LEU A 427 8.52 -12.53 -15.03
C LEU A 427 8.64 -12.36 -16.57
N PRO A 428 7.73 -11.63 -17.23
CA PRO A 428 7.75 -11.51 -18.69
C PRO A 428 9.02 -10.80 -19.17
N ASP A 429 9.47 -11.12 -20.38
CA ASP A 429 10.66 -10.61 -21.09
C ASP A 429 12.00 -10.66 -20.33
N LEU A 430 12.09 -11.42 -19.23
CA LEU A 430 13.35 -11.66 -18.53
C LEU A 430 14.02 -12.92 -19.04
N TRP A 431 15.33 -12.98 -18.92
CA TRP A 431 16.11 -14.14 -19.29
C TRP A 431 16.05 -15.22 -18.21
N GLU A 432 16.00 -16.47 -18.61
CA GLU A 432 16.00 -17.61 -17.71
C GLU A 432 16.86 -18.76 -18.24
N PHE A 433 17.15 -19.69 -17.35
CA PHE A 433 17.65 -21.00 -17.78
C PHE A 433 16.47 -21.81 -18.34
N PRO A 434 16.67 -22.59 -19.42
CA PRO A 434 15.67 -23.52 -19.91
C PRO A 434 15.11 -24.36 -18.76
N ASN A 435 13.78 -24.47 -18.68
CA ASN A 435 13.12 -25.18 -17.58
C ASN A 435 11.85 -25.87 -18.02
N LYS A 436 11.52 -27.01 -17.39
CA LYS A 436 10.27 -27.75 -17.62
C LYS A 436 9.50 -27.92 -16.32
N GLN A 437 8.17 -27.97 -16.42
CA GLN A 437 7.31 -28.21 -15.27
C GLN A 437 7.44 -29.67 -14.81
N GLY A 438 7.45 -29.85 -13.49
CA GLY A 438 7.48 -31.16 -12.83
C GLY A 438 8.78 -31.43 -12.09
N ARG A 439 8.76 -32.52 -11.31
CA ARG A 439 9.94 -33.03 -10.62
C ARG A 439 10.70 -34.01 -11.50
N TYR A 440 11.95 -33.67 -11.75
CA TYR A 440 12.86 -34.51 -12.52
C TYR A 440 13.76 -35.30 -11.57
N THR A 441 14.16 -36.49 -11.98
CA THR A 441 15.39 -37.14 -11.51
C THR A 441 16.50 -36.80 -12.51
N LEU A 442 17.76 -37.04 -12.16
CA LEU A 442 18.88 -36.85 -13.10
C LEU A 442 18.69 -37.67 -14.39
N GLU A 443 18.15 -38.88 -14.27
CA GLU A 443 17.82 -39.75 -15.42
C GLU A 443 16.73 -39.16 -16.32
N LYS A 444 15.61 -38.69 -15.75
CA LYS A 444 14.55 -38.01 -16.53
C LYS A 444 15.04 -36.71 -17.17
N ALA A 445 15.92 -35.98 -16.49
CA ALA A 445 16.54 -34.78 -17.04
C ALA A 445 17.44 -35.14 -18.23
N ARG A 446 18.19 -36.25 -18.14
CA ARG A 446 18.99 -36.79 -19.25
C ARG A 446 18.12 -37.20 -20.43
N GLU A 447 17.03 -37.92 -20.20
CA GLU A 447 16.08 -38.31 -21.26
C GLU A 447 15.51 -37.08 -21.97
N GLN A 448 15.12 -36.06 -21.20
CA GLN A 448 14.65 -34.79 -21.73
C GLN A 448 15.72 -34.09 -22.57
N MET A 449 16.98 -34.07 -22.09
CA MET A 449 18.10 -33.50 -22.83
C MET A 449 18.35 -34.25 -24.14
N ILE A 450 18.41 -35.58 -24.11
CA ILE A 450 18.55 -36.41 -25.30
C ILE A 450 17.43 -36.12 -26.30
N ASN A 451 16.19 -35.96 -25.82
CA ASN A 451 15.06 -35.61 -26.67
C ASN A 451 15.25 -34.22 -27.33
N TRP A 452 15.75 -33.22 -26.60
CA TRP A 452 16.09 -31.90 -27.16
C TRP A 452 17.27 -31.95 -28.12
N LEU A 453 18.22 -32.87 -27.96
CA LEU A 453 19.37 -33.02 -28.84
C LEU A 453 19.08 -33.85 -30.10
N ARG A 454 17.89 -34.46 -30.23
CA ARG A 454 17.54 -35.24 -31.43
C ARG A 454 17.63 -34.37 -32.68
N GLY A 455 18.38 -34.85 -33.67
CA GLY A 455 18.62 -34.12 -34.91
C GLY A 455 19.62 -32.96 -34.79
N THR A 456 20.28 -32.82 -33.64
CA THR A 456 21.38 -31.88 -33.44
C THR A 456 22.73 -32.58 -33.55
N ASP A 457 23.74 -31.74 -33.64
CA ASP A 457 25.13 -32.09 -33.82
C ASP A 457 25.92 -32.14 -32.50
N TYR A 458 25.21 -32.21 -31.38
CA TYR A 458 25.79 -32.17 -30.04
C TYR A 458 25.51 -33.46 -29.27
N THR A 459 26.46 -33.82 -28.40
CA THR A 459 26.31 -34.90 -27.44
C THR A 459 26.54 -34.40 -26.02
N ILE A 460 26.07 -35.15 -25.03
CA ILE A 460 26.29 -34.84 -23.62
C ILE A 460 27.68 -35.35 -23.24
N GLU A 461 28.61 -34.42 -22.97
CA GLU A 461 29.93 -34.74 -22.42
C GLU A 461 29.84 -34.98 -20.91
N GLU A 462 29.21 -34.05 -20.20
CA GLU A 462 29.06 -34.09 -18.76
C GLU A 462 27.62 -33.78 -18.34
N MET A 463 27.15 -34.47 -17.30
CA MET A 463 25.92 -34.09 -16.61
C MET A 463 26.09 -34.19 -15.09
N ALA A 464 25.52 -33.22 -14.36
CA ALA A 464 25.55 -33.20 -12.91
C ALA A 464 24.25 -32.65 -12.32
N SER A 465 23.88 -33.13 -11.13
CA SER A 465 22.81 -32.51 -10.33
C SER A 465 23.36 -31.28 -9.62
N LEU A 466 22.66 -30.16 -9.71
CA LEU A 466 22.99 -28.91 -9.02
C LEU A 466 22.24 -28.76 -7.68
N GLY A 467 21.37 -29.71 -7.35
CA GLY A 467 20.56 -29.71 -6.13
C GLY A 467 19.24 -28.95 -6.28
N GLU A 468 18.57 -28.75 -5.15
CA GLU A 468 17.24 -28.14 -5.07
C GLU A 468 17.32 -26.65 -4.72
N GLY A 469 16.45 -25.86 -5.36
CA GLY A 469 16.27 -24.44 -5.09
C GLY A 469 14.80 -24.13 -4.84
N LYS A 470 14.52 -23.15 -3.98
CA LYS A 470 13.15 -22.71 -3.70
C LYS A 470 13.04 -21.20 -3.85
N HIS A 471 11.99 -20.75 -4.55
CA HIS A 471 11.69 -19.33 -4.69
C HIS A 471 10.22 -19.03 -4.40
N ILE A 472 9.96 -17.99 -3.61
CA ILE A 472 8.62 -17.64 -3.16
C ILE A 472 8.18 -16.33 -3.80
N PHE A 473 7.12 -16.38 -4.62
CA PHE A 473 6.40 -15.21 -5.10
C PHE A 473 5.19 -14.91 -4.19
N SER A 474 4.46 -13.82 -4.49
CA SER A 474 3.25 -13.49 -3.71
C SER A 474 2.13 -14.52 -3.86
N HIS A 475 2.01 -15.14 -5.03
CA HIS A 475 0.88 -16.00 -5.41
C HIS A 475 1.30 -17.44 -5.78
N VAL A 476 2.57 -17.68 -6.07
CA VAL A 476 3.15 -18.97 -6.48
C VAL A 476 4.44 -19.22 -5.69
N GLU A 477 4.78 -20.48 -5.50
CA GLU A 477 6.04 -20.94 -4.95
C GLU A 477 6.68 -21.93 -5.92
N TRP A 478 7.91 -21.65 -6.36
CA TRP A 478 8.67 -22.53 -7.24
C TRP A 478 9.58 -23.44 -6.42
N HIS A 479 9.42 -24.74 -6.64
CA HIS A 479 10.31 -25.79 -6.13
C HIS A 479 11.09 -26.30 -7.32
N MET A 480 12.38 -26.00 -7.35
CA MET A 480 13.24 -26.22 -8.50
C MET A 480 14.26 -27.30 -8.20
N THR A 481 14.60 -28.11 -9.19
CA THR A 481 15.77 -29.00 -9.17
C THR A 481 16.63 -28.70 -10.38
N GLY A 482 17.90 -28.37 -10.18
CA GLY A 482 18.81 -27.97 -11.25
C GLY A 482 19.70 -29.09 -11.75
N TYR A 483 20.04 -29.01 -13.04
CA TYR A 483 20.90 -29.96 -13.74
C TYR A 483 21.87 -29.19 -14.63
N LEU A 484 23.16 -29.53 -14.56
CA LEU A 484 24.18 -29.09 -15.51
C LEU A 484 24.27 -30.11 -16.64
N PHE A 485 24.35 -29.62 -17.87
CA PHE A 485 24.68 -30.38 -19.07
C PHE A 485 25.77 -29.63 -19.84
N ARG A 486 26.91 -30.27 -20.05
CA ARG A 486 27.94 -29.79 -20.98
C ARG A 486 27.82 -30.53 -22.30
N LEU A 487 27.74 -29.74 -23.37
CA LEU A 487 27.49 -30.22 -24.72
C LEU A 487 28.69 -29.93 -25.60
N THR A 488 29.24 -30.99 -26.19
CA THR A 488 30.32 -30.92 -27.18
C THR A 488 29.80 -31.34 -28.54
N LYS A 489 30.46 -30.89 -29.60
CA LYS A 489 30.07 -31.22 -30.96
C LYS A 489 30.52 -32.65 -31.30
N ILE A 490 29.66 -33.40 -31.96
CA ILE A 490 30.02 -34.72 -32.50
C ILE A 490 31.04 -34.51 -33.64
N THR A 491 32.23 -35.09 -33.51
CA THR A 491 33.30 -34.98 -34.52
C THR A 491 32.95 -35.72 -35.82
N GLU A 492 33.49 -35.27 -36.96
CA GLU A 492 33.19 -35.82 -38.31
C GLU A 492 33.42 -37.33 -38.45
N THR A 493 34.23 -37.93 -37.60
CA THR A 493 34.44 -39.39 -37.54
C THR A 493 33.17 -40.18 -37.19
N GLU A 494 32.10 -39.52 -36.71
CA GLU A 494 30.82 -40.13 -36.32
C GLU A 494 29.62 -39.70 -37.19
N ARG A 495 29.82 -38.82 -38.19
CA ARG A 495 28.73 -38.28 -39.03
C ARG A 495 28.77 -38.80 -40.47
N SER A 496 27.96 -39.80 -40.79
CA SER A 496 27.53 -40.04 -42.17
C SER A 496 26.16 -39.39 -42.42
N GLY A 497 26.17 -38.18 -42.98
CA GLY A 497 25.09 -37.63 -43.81
C GLY A 497 24.12 -36.63 -43.17
N SER A 498 24.29 -35.33 -43.45
CA SER A 498 23.38 -34.53 -44.30
C SER A 498 23.81 -33.07 -44.31
N SER A 499 23.80 -32.47 -45.50
CA SER A 499 24.27 -31.12 -45.80
C SER A 499 23.14 -30.11 -45.70
N GLY A 500 23.21 -29.22 -44.71
CA GLY A 500 22.42 -27.99 -44.64
C GLY A 500 23.17 -26.98 -43.78
N THR A 501 23.47 -25.80 -44.33
CA THR A 501 24.20 -24.74 -43.63
C THR A 501 23.22 -23.94 -42.76
N PHE A 502 22.97 -24.43 -41.54
CA PHE A 502 22.51 -23.60 -40.43
C PHE A 502 23.71 -23.27 -39.55
N SER A 503 23.73 -22.10 -38.90
CA SER A 503 24.73 -21.86 -37.87
C SER A 503 24.51 -22.88 -36.74
N GLU A 504 25.60 -23.42 -36.20
CA GLU A 504 25.59 -24.53 -35.23
C GLU A 504 24.79 -24.20 -33.95
N VAL A 505 24.65 -22.91 -33.68
CA VAL A 505 23.89 -22.33 -32.57
C VAL A 505 22.38 -22.36 -32.86
N ASP A 506 21.96 -22.10 -34.10
CA ASP A 506 20.55 -22.02 -34.46
C ASP A 506 19.86 -23.39 -34.47
N THR A 507 20.61 -24.44 -34.81
CA THR A 507 20.11 -25.83 -34.75
C THR A 507 19.72 -26.23 -33.32
N LEU A 508 20.57 -25.94 -32.34
CA LEU A 508 20.30 -26.26 -30.93
C LEU A 508 19.09 -25.47 -30.40
N LYS A 509 19.01 -24.17 -30.72
CA LYS A 509 17.86 -23.32 -30.35
C LYS A 509 16.55 -23.87 -30.89
N LYS A 510 16.51 -24.22 -32.19
CA LYS A 510 15.32 -24.78 -32.86
C LYS A 510 14.84 -26.08 -32.20
N CYS A 511 15.75 -27.01 -31.90
CA CYS A 511 15.36 -28.29 -31.30
C CYS A 511 14.83 -28.17 -29.86
N ILE A 512 15.46 -27.29 -29.06
CA ILE A 512 14.98 -27.00 -27.71
C ILE A 512 13.60 -26.34 -27.76
N MET A 513 13.41 -25.34 -28.64
CA MET A 513 12.12 -24.67 -28.89
C MET A 513 11.02 -25.67 -29.32
N ALA A 514 11.33 -26.61 -30.21
CA ALA A 514 10.41 -27.66 -30.63
C ALA A 514 9.93 -28.48 -29.43
N GLY A 515 10.83 -28.84 -28.51
CA GLY A 515 10.49 -29.54 -27.28
C GLY A 515 9.63 -28.74 -26.29
N PHE A 516 9.56 -27.40 -26.44
CA PHE A 516 8.63 -26.56 -25.68
C PHE A 516 7.22 -26.51 -26.28
N ALA A 517 7.09 -26.59 -27.60
CA ALA A 517 5.81 -26.46 -28.30
C ALA A 517 4.94 -27.73 -28.26
N VAL A 518 5.54 -28.90 -28.05
CA VAL A 518 4.84 -30.20 -27.99
C VAL A 518 4.32 -30.44 -26.56
N GLU A 519 3.25 -29.76 -26.18
CA GLU A 519 2.51 -30.03 -24.92
C GLU A 519 1.02 -30.18 -25.23
N ASP A 520 0.59 -31.39 -25.60
CA ASP A 520 -0.78 -31.86 -25.40
C ASP A 520 -0.72 -33.29 -24.86
N ASP A 521 -1.04 -33.44 -23.58
CA ASP A 521 -0.85 -34.66 -22.78
C ASP A 521 -2.06 -35.61 -22.93
N SER A 522 -2.48 -35.84 -24.17
CA SER A 522 -3.58 -36.75 -24.51
C SER A 522 -3.04 -38.05 -25.14
N PRO A 523 -3.51 -39.23 -24.69
CA PRO A 523 -3.01 -40.49 -25.19
C PRO A 523 -3.55 -40.75 -26.60
N ALA A 524 -2.61 -40.80 -27.55
CA ALA A 524 -2.69 -41.47 -28.85
C ALA A 524 -3.97 -41.26 -29.69
N ASP A 525 -3.97 -40.26 -30.59
CA ASP A 525 -4.56 -40.45 -31.91
C ASP A 525 -3.86 -39.57 -32.99
N SER A 526 -3.61 -40.22 -34.13
CA SER A 526 -3.32 -39.73 -35.48
C SER A 526 -2.65 -38.36 -35.70
N ARG A 527 -1.44 -38.43 -36.31
CA ARG A 527 -0.80 -37.44 -37.22
C ARG A 527 -1.45 -36.04 -37.23
N LYS A 528 -1.20 -35.25 -36.19
CA LYS A 528 -1.27 -33.80 -36.32
C LYS A 528 0.09 -33.32 -36.81
N GLU A 529 0.08 -32.64 -37.96
CA GLU A 529 1.25 -31.93 -38.47
C GLU A 529 1.84 -31.08 -37.33
N LEU A 530 3.16 -31.20 -37.13
CA LEU A 530 3.89 -30.33 -36.21
C LEU A 530 3.52 -28.88 -36.55
N PRO A 531 3.15 -28.04 -35.57
CA PRO A 531 2.96 -26.62 -35.84
C PRO A 531 4.26 -26.11 -36.48
N GLN A 532 4.15 -25.42 -37.62
CA GLN A 532 5.31 -24.81 -38.27
C GLN A 532 6.01 -23.90 -37.25
N ILE A 533 7.16 -24.36 -36.77
CA ILE A 533 7.99 -23.62 -35.83
C ILE A 533 8.56 -22.44 -36.62
N PRO A 534 8.32 -21.18 -36.20
CA PRO A 534 8.85 -20.02 -36.91
C PRO A 534 10.37 -20.17 -37.07
N GLU A 535 10.85 -20.03 -38.30
CA GLU A 535 12.29 -19.93 -38.54
C GLU A 535 12.78 -18.61 -37.95
N GLU A 536 13.70 -18.73 -36.98
CA GLU A 536 14.30 -17.66 -36.18
C GLU A 536 13.45 -17.20 -34.98
N SER A 537 13.83 -17.64 -33.78
CA SER A 537 13.26 -17.16 -32.51
C SER A 537 14.30 -16.26 -31.83
N GLU A 538 13.97 -14.98 -31.71
CA GLU A 538 14.71 -13.97 -30.92
C GLU A 538 14.78 -14.29 -29.42
N ASP A 539 14.10 -15.36 -28.97
CA ASP A 539 13.94 -15.70 -27.57
C ASP A 539 15.04 -16.62 -27.02
N TRP A 540 15.98 -17.08 -27.84
CA TRP A 540 17.06 -17.95 -27.37
C TRP A 540 18.43 -17.37 -27.71
N MET A 541 19.37 -17.45 -26.76
CA MET A 541 20.75 -17.02 -26.99
C MET A 541 21.78 -17.94 -26.34
N LEU A 542 22.90 -18.12 -27.05
CA LEU A 542 24.14 -18.59 -26.45
C LEU A 542 25.01 -17.38 -26.15
N VAL A 543 25.57 -17.36 -24.95
CA VAL A 543 26.34 -16.23 -24.46
C VAL A 543 27.35 -16.69 -23.43
N SER A 544 28.53 -16.05 -23.39
CA SER A 544 29.52 -16.37 -22.37
C SER A 544 28.96 -16.18 -20.96
N LYS A 545 29.36 -17.04 -20.02
CA LYS A 545 28.90 -16.98 -18.62
C LYS A 545 29.13 -15.59 -18.00
N LYS A 546 30.23 -14.94 -18.38
CA LYS A 546 30.56 -13.57 -17.96
C LYS A 546 29.56 -12.55 -18.46
N LYS A 547 29.20 -12.59 -19.75
CA LYS A 547 28.18 -11.70 -20.34
C LYS A 547 26.80 -11.99 -19.77
N ALA A 548 26.40 -13.27 -19.67
CA ALA A 548 25.15 -13.70 -19.03
C ALA A 548 24.96 -13.07 -17.64
N LYS A 549 26.01 -13.09 -16.80
CA LYS A 549 25.96 -12.50 -15.46
C LYS A 549 25.94 -10.97 -15.46
N LYS A 550 26.65 -10.31 -16.39
CA LYS A 550 26.89 -8.86 -16.36
C LYS A 550 25.92 -8.02 -17.18
N GLU A 551 25.35 -8.57 -18.24
CA GLU A 551 24.57 -7.82 -19.23
C GLU A 551 23.09 -8.20 -19.17
N TYR A 552 22.78 -9.48 -18.95
CA TYR A 552 21.41 -9.98 -19.01
C TYR A 552 20.75 -10.07 -17.63
N ALA A 553 19.47 -9.71 -17.56
CA ALA A 553 18.68 -9.73 -16.35
C ALA A 553 18.08 -11.13 -16.13
N ILE A 554 18.72 -11.91 -15.25
CA ILE A 554 18.25 -13.23 -14.84
C ILE A 554 17.58 -13.07 -13.47
N PRO A 555 16.27 -13.37 -13.34
CA PRO A 555 15.52 -13.16 -12.11
C PRO A 555 16.15 -13.83 -10.90
N SER A 556 15.97 -13.23 -9.72
CA SER A 556 16.39 -13.81 -8.43
C SER A 556 15.82 -15.20 -8.15
N ALA A 557 14.79 -15.62 -8.88
CA ALA A 557 14.29 -16.99 -8.86
C ALA A 557 15.36 -18.01 -9.23
N PHE A 558 16.29 -17.65 -10.10
CA PHE A 558 17.38 -18.52 -10.57
C PHE A 558 18.72 -18.20 -9.91
N GLU A 559 18.76 -17.35 -8.88
CA GLU A 559 20.00 -16.88 -8.26
C GLU A 559 20.88 -18.01 -7.72
N TYR A 560 20.25 -19.08 -7.18
CA TYR A 560 20.98 -20.27 -6.73
C TYR A 560 21.78 -20.90 -7.87
N TYR A 561 21.17 -21.08 -9.05
CA TYR A 561 21.83 -21.69 -10.21
C TYR A 561 22.76 -20.73 -10.94
N LYS A 562 22.44 -19.43 -10.97
CA LYS A 562 23.33 -18.38 -11.51
C LYS A 562 24.68 -18.35 -10.80
N LYS A 563 24.72 -18.66 -9.49
CA LYS A 563 25.96 -18.80 -8.72
C LYS A 563 26.76 -20.07 -9.04
N GLN A 564 26.11 -21.12 -9.56
CA GLN A 564 26.76 -22.37 -9.96
C GLN A 564 27.48 -22.26 -11.31
N MET A 565 27.21 -21.21 -12.09
CA MET A 565 27.99 -20.88 -13.28
C MET A 565 29.42 -20.49 -12.85
N GLN A 566 30.33 -21.44 -12.71
CA GLN A 566 31.74 -21.14 -12.44
C GLN A 566 32.34 -20.38 -13.64
N GLU A 567 33.24 -19.43 -13.38
CA GLU A 567 33.91 -18.63 -14.43
C GLU A 567 34.86 -19.48 -15.27
#